data_AF-A0A7W0I8Z7-F1
#
_entry.id   AF-A0A7W0I8Z7-F1
#
_cell.length_a   1.000
_cell.length_b   1.000
_cell.length_c   1.000
_cell.angle_alpha   90.00
_cell.angle_beta   90.00
_cell.angle_gamma   90.00
#
_symmetry.space_group_name_H-M   'P 1'
#
loop_
_entity.id
_entity.type
_entity.pdbx_description
1 polymer ?
#
loop_
_entity_poly.entity_id
_entity_poly.type
_entity_poly.pdbx_seq_one_letter_code
_entity_poly.pdbx_strand_id
1 'polypeptide(L)' 'MPRPVRRPAPTVHDAELAAARRQLCTANGRISTLEEQLDALATVTANLYHENLALKTQARVRRQGQVTALPAPCQRTE' A
#
# COMPACT_ATOMS: atom_id res chain seq x y z
N MET A 1 43.75 -23.39 -39.47
CA MET A 1 43.45 -23.35 -38.03
C MET A 1 43.14 -21.91 -37.64
N PRO A 2 41.93 -21.54 -37.20
CA PRO A 2 41.67 -20.18 -36.75
C PRO A 2 42.42 -19.93 -35.43
N ARG A 3 43.13 -18.80 -35.34
CA ARG A 3 43.84 -18.38 -34.11
C ARG A 3 42.81 -18.01 -33.03
N PRO A 4 43.01 -18.41 -31.76
CA PRO A 4 42.16 -17.97 -30.67
C PRO A 4 42.30 -16.45 -30.49
N VAL A 5 41.17 -15.72 -30.60
CA VAL A 5 41.12 -14.29 -30.31
C VAL A 5 41.24 -14.12 -28.79
N ARG A 6 42.40 -13.63 -28.33
CA ARG A 6 42.62 -13.30 -26.93
C ARG A 6 41.75 -12.09 -26.58
N ARG A 7 40.70 -12.29 -25.78
CA ARG A 7 39.92 -11.18 -25.23
C ARG A 7 40.85 -10.31 -24.36
N PRO A 8 40.79 -8.98 -24.50
CA PRO A 8 41.55 -8.08 -23.62
C PRO A 8 41.15 -8.33 -22.17
N ALA A 9 42.11 -8.20 -21.25
CA ALA A 9 41.85 -8.35 -19.82
C ALA A 9 40.87 -7.25 -19.36
N PRO A 10 39.93 -7.55 -18.45
CA PRO A 10 39.00 -6.56 -17.94
C PRO A 10 39.78 -5.41 -17.30
N THR A 11 39.46 -4.20 -17.72
CA THR A 11 40.07 -2.98 -17.18
C THR A 11 39.42 -2.62 -15.85
N VAL A 12 40.08 -1.76 -15.06
CA VAL A 12 39.49 -1.20 -13.82
C VAL A 12 38.14 -0.53 -14.12
N HIS A 13 38.02 0.14 -15.27
CA HIS A 13 36.79 0.76 -15.73
C HIS A 13 35.66 -0.26 -15.97
N ASP A 14 35.97 -1.44 -16.53
CA ASP A 14 34.98 -2.50 -16.72
C ASP A 14 34.45 -3.03 -15.37
N ALA A 15 35.32 -3.11 -14.36
CA ALA A 15 34.94 -3.52 -13.01
C ALA A 15 34.04 -2.48 -12.32
N GLU A 16 34.37 -1.19 -12.43
CA GLU A 16 33.55 -0.09 -11.92
C GLU A 16 32.18 -0.05 -12.61
N LEU A 17 32.14 -0.20 -13.94
CA LEU A 17 30.90 -0.26 -14.70
C LEU A 17 30.04 -1.46 -14.29
N ALA A 18 30.66 -2.62 -14.07
CA ALA A 18 29.96 -3.80 -13.57
C ALA A 18 29.39 -3.58 -12.16
N ALA A 19 30.14 -2.91 -11.27
CA ALA A 19 29.67 -2.56 -9.93
C ALA A 19 28.49 -1.58 -9.98
N ALA A 20 28.58 -0.52 -10.79
CA ALA A 20 27.50 0.44 -10.98
C ALA A 20 26.22 -0.23 -11.53
N ARG A 21 26.35 -1.14 -12.50
CA ARG A 21 25.21 -1.92 -13.01
C ARG A 21 24.55 -2.78 -11.95
N ARG A 22 25.34 -3.41 -11.07
CA ARG A 22 24.80 -4.20 -9.94
C ARG A 22 24.06 -3.32 -8.94
N GLN A 23 24.60 -2.14 -8.64
CA GLN A 23 23.95 -1.17 -7.77
C GLN A 23 22.62 -0.69 -8.37
N LEU A 24 22.59 -0.37 -9.67
CA LEU A 24 21.34 -0.01 -10.37
C LEU A 24 20.31 -1.14 -10.34
N CYS A 25 20.73 -2.38 -10.61
CA CYS A 25 19.84 -3.54 -10.53
C CYS A 25 19.27 -3.73 -9.11
N THR A 26 20.11 -3.56 -8.09
CA THR A 26 19.69 -3.65 -6.68
C THR A 26 18.71 -2.52 -6.32
N ALA A 27 19.01 -1.30 -6.76
CA ALA A 27 18.16 -0.13 -6.51
C ALA A 27 16.80 -0.29 -7.19
N ASN A 28 16.77 -0.72 -8.45
CA ASN A 28 15.52 -0.99 -9.17
C ASN A 28 14.71 -2.09 -8.49
N GLY A 29 15.36 -3.17 -8.02
CA GLY A 29 14.67 -4.21 -7.25
C GLY A 29 14.01 -3.66 -5.97
N ARG A 30 14.70 -2.77 -5.25
CA ARG A 30 14.13 -2.09 -4.07
C ARG A 30 12.96 -1.19 -4.43
N ILE A 31 13.05 -0.46 -5.54
CA ILE A 31 11.96 0.40 -6.03
C ILE A 31 10.72 -0.45 -6.30
N SER A 32 10.85 -1.54 -7.06
CA SER A 32 9.70 -2.41 -7.34
C SER A 32 9.09 -3.02 -6.08
N THR A 33 9.91 -3.47 -5.12
CA THR A 33 9.39 -3.95 -3.83
C THR A 33 8.64 -2.85 -3.06
N LEU A 34 9.13 -1.61 -3.08
CA LEU A 34 8.45 -0.48 -2.42
C LEU A 34 7.14 -0.12 -3.11
N GLU A 35 7.09 -0.17 -4.44
CA GLU A 35 5.86 0.03 -5.22
C GLU A 35 4.80 -1.00 -4.85
N GLU A 36 5.16 -2.29 -4.81
CA GLU A 36 4.25 -3.36 -4.38
C GLU A 36 3.72 -3.14 -2.95
N GLN A 37 4.59 -2.68 -2.04
CA GLN A 37 4.20 -2.37 -0.66
C GLN A 37 3.24 -1.17 -0.59
N LEU A 38 3.46 -0.14 -1.41
CA LEU A 38 2.58 1.03 -1.49
C LEU A 38 1.21 0.65 -2.05
N ASP A 39 1.15 -0.20 -3.07
CA ASP A 39 -0.10 -0.68 -3.65
C ASP A 39 -0.91 -1.53 -2.64
N ALA A 40 -0.22 -2.40 -1.89
CA ALA A 40 -0.84 -3.16 -0.81
C ALA A 40 -1.38 -2.24 0.29
N LEU A 41 -0.61 -1.23 0.71
CA LEU A 41 -1.03 -0.26 1.71
C LEU A 41 -2.23 0.57 1.23
N ALA A 42 -2.22 1.02 -0.02
CA ALA A 42 -3.33 1.76 -0.62
C ALA A 42 -4.63 0.95 -0.58
N THR A 43 -4.54 -0.35 -0.92
CA THR A 43 -5.67 -1.29 -0.87
C THR A 43 -6.22 -1.43 0.56
N VAL A 44 -5.35 -1.67 1.54
CA VAL A 44 -5.77 -1.78 2.96
C VAL A 44 -6.40 -0.47 3.44
N THR A 45 -5.83 0.68 3.07
CA THR A 45 -6.34 1.99 3.47
C THR A 45 -7.73 2.25 2.89
N ALA A 46 -7.96 1.91 1.62
CA ALA A 46 -9.27 2.03 0.99
C ALA A 46 -10.32 1.14 1.69
N ASN A 47 -9.96 -0.11 2.01
CA ASN A 47 -10.85 -1.03 2.72
C ASN A 47 -11.23 -0.48 4.10
N LEU A 48 -10.24 -0.06 4.90
CA LEU A 48 -10.49 0.52 6.23
C LEU A 48 -11.33 1.80 6.15
N TYR A 49 -11.12 2.63 5.13
CA TYR A 49 -11.94 3.83 4.92
C TYR A 49 -13.41 3.47 4.66
N HIS A 50 -13.66 2.51 3.77
CA HIS A 50 -15.01 2.03 3.47
C HIS A 50 -15.69 1.38 4.68
N GLU A 51 -14.97 0.56 5.45
CA GLU A 51 -15.48 -0.04 6.68
C GLU A 51 -15.81 1.04 7.73
N ASN A 52 -14.93 2.01 7.92
CA ASN A 52 -15.16 3.10 8.87
C ASN A 52 -16.39 3.93 8.48
N LEU A 53 -16.58 4.19 7.19
CA LEU A 53 -17.75 4.87 6.67
C LEU A 53 -19.03 4.05 6.92
N ALA A 54 -19.01 2.75 6.64
CA ALA A 54 -20.13 1.85 6.89
C ALA A 54 -20.48 1.75 8.39
N LEU A 55 -19.49 1.70 9.27
CA LEU A 55 -19.72 1.70 10.71
C LEU A 55 -20.32 3.02 11.19
N LYS A 56 -19.86 4.16 10.66
CA LYS A 56 -20.42 5.49 10.96
C LYS A 56 -21.88 5.59 10.52
N THR A 57 -22.22 5.12 9.33
CA THR A 57 -23.61 5.14 8.84
C THR A 57 -24.49 4.23 9.70
N GLN A 58 -24.05 3.01 10.03
CA GLN A 58 -24.77 2.11 10.92
C GLN A 58 -24.98 2.71 12.32
N ALA A 59 -23.95 3.32 12.90
CA ALA A 59 -24.05 3.97 14.20
C ALA A 59 -25.06 5.13 14.19
N ARG A 60 -25.08 5.92 13.10
CA ARG A 60 -26.07 7.00 12.92
C ARG A 60 -27.49 6.46 12.86
N VAL A 61 -27.74 5.40 12.07
CA VAL A 61 -29.06 4.76 11.95
C VAL A 61 -29.51 4.21 13.31
N ARG A 62 -28.63 3.51 14.05
CA ARG A 62 -28.95 2.99 15.38
C ARG A 62 -29.31 4.10 16.37
N ARG A 63 -28.55 5.20 16.39
CA ARG A 63 -28.86 6.36 17.25
C ARG A 63 -30.20 7.00 16.88
N GLN A 64 -30.50 7.14 15.58
CA GLN A 64 -31.78 7.72 15.13
C GLN A 64 -32.97 6.81 15.50
N GLY A 65 -32.85 5.49 15.30
CA GLY A 65 -33.88 4.52 15.67
C GLY A 65 -34.13 4.43 17.19
N GLN A 66 -33.09 4.62 18.01
CA GLN A 66 -33.24 4.71 19.47
C GLN A 66 -33.98 5.98 19.92
N VAL A 67 -33.76 7.11 19.24
CA VAL A 67 -34.45 8.38 19.56
C VAL A 67 -35.92 8.34 19.16
N THR A 68 -36.29 7.59 18.10
CA THR A 68 -37.70 7.43 17.70
C THR A 68 -38.47 6.46 18.59
N ALA A 69 -37.78 5.58 19.32
CA ALA A 69 -38.38 4.56 20.17
C ALA A 69 -38.63 5.02 21.62
N LEU A 70 -38.34 6.29 21.98
CA LEU A 70 -38.71 6.82 23.29
C LEU A 70 -40.23 7.06 23.33
N PRO A 71 -41.01 6.28 24.10
CA PRO A 71 -42.44 6.56 24.26
C PRO A 71 -42.59 7.93 24.91
N ALA A 72 -43.48 8.76 24.34
CA ALA A 72 -43.82 10.05 24.90
C ALA A 72 -44.15 9.90 26.40
N PRO A 73 -43.62 10.76 27.29
CA PRO A 73 -44.00 10.71 28.69
C PRO A 73 -45.51 10.96 28.77
N CYS A 74 -46.26 9.95 29.21
CA CYS A 74 -47.68 10.08 29.50
C CYS A 74 -47.85 11.24 30.50
N GLN A 75 -48.40 12.36 30.03
CA GLN A 75 -48.81 13.45 30.89
C GLN A 75 -49.94 12.91 31.76
N ARG A 76 -49.63 12.72 33.03
CA ARG A 76 -50.58 12.33 34.07
C ARG A 76 -51.44 13.57 34.33
N THR A 77 -52.61 13.64 33.71
CA THR A 77 -53.63 14.66 34.01
C THR A 77 -54.31 14.27 35.31
N GLU A 78 -54.12 15.09 36.34
CA GLU A 78 -54.98 15.13 37.54
C GLU A 78 -56.24 15.95 37.26
#